data_AF-A0A1T5BE55-F1
#
_entry.id   AF-A0A1T5BE55-F1
#
_cell.length_a   1.000
_cell.length_b   1.000
_cell.length_c   1.000
_cell.angle_alpha   90.00
_cell.angle_beta   90.00
_cell.angle_gamma   90.00
#
_symmetry.space_group_name_H-M   'P 1'
#
loop_
_entity.id
_entity.type
_entity.pdbx_description
1 polymer ?
#
loop_
_entity_poly.entity_id
_entity_poly.type
_entity_poly.pdbx_seq_one_letter_code
_entity_poly.pdbx_strand_id
1 'polypeptide(L)'
;MKSILAYLLLFSSLICLSQENSNSIKGVVTSYDAPLPNVNISLKGSSSGIQTDNSGKYQINASPRDILVFSYVGMKTVEIIVEDVTKVLNIDMLPMVQELDEVTVEQRKKKGQEAMAIDYATKKSIIQTAYGFIDAENAGYEMNFVDGASLNGGAVYLVDALIGILPGLRRGEGNTVLLRGGGSLENPKPPIFEVDGIIFTSSPDFLDLNSIDRIAIILGLKGAIRYGNIASGGVIIINTKGKFIKREEGSNKPYDQAKLRNNKFDKSMATSVLVRAAPIYIINMEKADSDEAAYNVFQKQKIIYGSSPYFFLASLKHFYEKRANNPFTFKIESEFKDEFEDNPDALKGLAYLLEDQKRIEEVLSLYKKIFIKRPRYAQSYRDLANMYVVNQQYKKGLGIYARYKSFRKMDSIAAIEDGIDAIMETETINLMALRPDQLAISESDRVDGDVGGIRVLFEWNNSEAEFDLQFVNPESRYFVWSHTLENEPKRIYDEKIKGYSSKQFLIDETQEGVWKINLKYLGNKGYDPTYLKTTIYYNYGKPSQKEVIEVTEMSEKNVNRELLSIVARSNFSNR
;
A
#
# COMPACT_ATOMS: atom_id res chain seq x y z
N MET A 1 0.45 48.13 49.28
CA MET A 1 0.70 48.61 47.90
C MET A 1 1.72 47.78 47.13
N LYS A 2 2.90 47.45 47.68
CA LYS A 2 3.92 46.64 46.97
C LYS A 2 3.46 45.21 46.59
N SER A 3 2.69 44.56 47.44
CA SER A 3 2.11 43.23 47.19
C SER A 3 1.02 43.22 46.11
N ILE A 4 0.17 44.26 46.06
CA ILE A 4 -0.88 44.40 45.03
C ILE A 4 -0.26 44.64 43.65
N LEU A 5 0.81 45.44 43.58
CA LEU A 5 1.54 45.68 42.33
C LEU A 5 2.21 44.40 41.79
N ALA A 6 2.72 43.54 42.68
CA ALA A 6 3.29 42.24 42.31
C ALA A 6 2.24 41.26 41.77
N TYR A 7 1.05 41.21 42.37
CA TYR A 7 -0.06 40.39 41.84
C TYR A 7 -0.60 40.92 40.52
N LEU A 8 -0.64 42.25 40.31
CA LEU A 8 -1.06 42.85 39.05
C LEU A 8 -0.05 42.56 37.92
N LEU A 9 1.25 42.59 38.22
CA LEU A 9 2.33 42.21 37.29
C LEU A 9 2.26 40.72 36.92
N LEU A 10 2.02 39.83 37.90
CA LEU A 10 1.80 38.40 37.64
C LEU A 10 0.55 38.14 36.79
N PHE A 11 -0.56 38.84 37.03
CA PHE A 11 -1.77 38.74 36.21
C PHE A 11 -1.57 39.28 34.79
N SER A 12 -0.80 40.35 34.61
CA SER A 12 -0.48 40.89 33.27
C SER A 12 0.40 39.94 32.46
N SER A 13 1.30 39.19 33.11
CA SER A 13 2.14 38.18 32.45
C SER A 13 1.35 36.95 31.99
N LEU A 14 0.27 36.60 32.69
CA LEU A 14 -0.64 35.49 32.29
C LEU A 14 -1.48 35.84 31.06
N ILE A 15 -1.81 37.12 30.85
CA ILE A 15 -2.60 37.57 29.68
C ILE A 15 -1.71 37.66 28.42
N CYS A 16 -0.41 37.99 28.57
CA CYS A 16 0.52 37.98 27.43
C CYS A 16 0.89 36.57 26.93
N LEU A 17 0.65 35.52 27.72
CA LEU A 17 0.89 34.12 27.32
C LEU A 17 -0.26 33.49 26.51
N SER A 18 -1.34 34.25 26.26
CA SER A 18 -2.51 33.83 25.47
C SER A 18 -2.62 34.53 24.12
N GLN A 19 -1.50 34.94 23.51
CA GLN A 19 -1.50 35.15 22.06
C GLN A 19 -1.44 33.78 21.41
N GLU A 20 -2.60 33.17 21.15
CA GLU A 20 -2.65 32.05 20.22
C GLU A 20 -2.03 32.51 18.90
N ASN A 21 -0.99 31.80 18.44
CA ASN A 21 -0.36 32.02 17.16
C ASN A 21 -1.34 31.64 16.04
N SER A 22 -2.30 32.52 15.76
CA SER A 22 -3.22 32.33 14.66
C SER A 22 -2.46 32.49 13.34
N ASN A 23 -2.47 31.45 12.52
CA ASN A 23 -1.93 31.48 11.18
C ASN A 23 -2.97 32.09 10.24
N SER A 24 -2.57 33.11 9.47
CA SER A 24 -3.40 33.58 8.37
C SER A 24 -3.21 32.65 7.17
N ILE A 25 -4.18 31.78 6.97
CA ILE A 25 -4.19 30.75 5.92
C ILE A 25 -4.90 31.31 4.70
N LYS A 26 -4.25 31.19 3.55
CA LYS A 26 -4.79 31.63 2.26
C LYS A 26 -4.83 30.47 1.28
N GLY A 27 -5.71 30.55 0.30
CA GLY A 27 -5.75 29.54 -0.74
C GLY A 27 -6.79 29.84 -1.80
N VAL A 28 -6.87 28.92 -2.75
CA VAL A 28 -7.89 28.87 -3.78
C VAL A 28 -8.62 27.54 -3.66
N VAL A 29 -9.95 27.59 -3.70
CA VAL A 29 -10.78 26.39 -3.84
C VAL A 29 -11.18 26.23 -5.29
N THR A 30 -10.96 25.03 -5.83
CA THR A 30 -11.30 24.65 -7.20
C THR A 30 -12.22 23.44 -7.22
N SER A 31 -12.79 23.17 -8.40
CA SER A 31 -13.36 21.88 -8.76
C SER A 31 -13.05 21.62 -10.23
N TYR A 32 -12.38 20.51 -10.55
CA TYR A 32 -11.92 20.20 -11.91
C TYR A 32 -11.11 21.35 -12.54
N ASP A 33 -10.13 21.88 -11.80
CA ASP A 33 -9.26 23.01 -12.18
C ASP A 33 -9.96 24.36 -12.41
N ALA A 34 -11.27 24.46 -12.18
CA ALA A 34 -12.02 25.72 -12.25
C ALA A 34 -12.19 26.33 -10.85
N PRO A 35 -12.02 27.66 -10.66
CA PRO A 35 -12.28 28.31 -9.39
C PRO A 35 -13.72 28.12 -8.91
N LEU A 36 -13.91 27.78 -7.64
CA LEU A 36 -15.22 27.53 -7.05
C LEU A 36 -15.61 28.67 -6.09
N PRO A 37 -16.52 29.58 -6.49
CA PRO A 37 -16.99 30.68 -5.64
C PRO A 37 -18.04 30.22 -4.62
N ASN A 38 -18.21 30.99 -3.54
CA ASN A 38 -19.20 30.77 -2.48
C ASN A 38 -19.04 29.45 -1.69
N VAL A 39 -17.85 28.86 -1.66
CA VAL A 39 -17.52 27.73 -0.78
C VAL A 39 -17.48 28.23 0.65
N ASN A 40 -18.26 27.61 1.54
CA ASN A 40 -18.26 27.93 2.95
C ASN A 40 -17.08 27.27 3.65
N ILE A 41 -16.27 28.09 4.33
CA ILE A 41 -15.06 27.69 5.05
C ILE A 41 -15.20 28.10 6.50
N SER A 42 -15.19 27.14 7.41
CA SER A 42 -15.38 27.38 8.84
C SER A 42 -14.47 26.50 9.68
N LEU A 43 -14.17 26.94 10.90
CA LEU A 43 -13.58 26.09 11.92
C LEU A 43 -14.61 25.06 12.38
N LYS A 44 -14.21 23.80 12.58
CA LYS A 44 -15.11 22.74 13.03
C LYS A 44 -15.72 23.09 14.38
N GLY A 45 -17.06 23.06 14.46
CA GLY A 45 -17.82 23.46 15.65
C GLY A 45 -18.10 24.97 15.76
N SER A 46 -17.58 25.80 14.85
CA SER A 46 -17.93 27.21 14.75
C SER A 46 -19.20 27.41 13.92
N SER A 47 -20.05 28.34 14.34
CA SER A 47 -21.19 28.84 13.55
C SER A 47 -20.81 30.00 12.61
N SER A 48 -19.59 30.52 12.74
CA SER A 48 -19.02 31.57 11.91
C SER A 48 -18.00 31.00 10.94
N GLY A 49 -18.03 31.49 9.70
CA GLY A 49 -17.14 31.11 8.61
C GLY A 49 -17.02 32.22 7.57
N ILE A 50 -16.22 31.98 6.56
CA ILE A 50 -16.06 32.86 5.40
C ILE A 50 -16.51 32.12 4.14
N GLN A 51 -16.64 32.86 3.04
CA GLN A 51 -16.89 32.28 1.73
C GLN A 51 -15.79 32.64 0.75
N THR A 52 -15.53 31.75 -0.22
CA THR A 52 -14.62 32.05 -1.33
C THR A 52 -15.19 33.16 -2.22
N ASP A 53 -14.30 33.99 -2.76
CA ASP A 53 -14.67 35.02 -3.73
C ASP A 53 -14.95 34.46 -5.14
N ASN A 54 -15.26 35.33 -6.10
CA ASN A 54 -15.51 34.96 -7.50
C ASN A 54 -14.32 34.25 -8.19
N SER A 55 -13.10 34.40 -7.66
CA SER A 55 -11.89 33.73 -8.13
C SER A 55 -11.55 32.49 -7.28
N GLY A 56 -12.47 32.02 -6.43
CA GLY A 56 -12.26 30.89 -5.53
C GLY A 56 -11.30 31.18 -4.38
N LYS A 57 -10.83 32.42 -4.20
CA LYS A 57 -9.82 32.76 -3.18
C LYS A 57 -10.46 32.93 -1.82
N TYR A 58 -9.70 32.61 -0.78
CA TYR A 58 -10.08 32.83 0.61
C TYR A 58 -8.89 33.20 1.49
N GLN A 59 -9.20 33.76 2.66
CA GLN A 59 -8.25 33.97 3.74
C GLN A 59 -8.94 33.82 5.09
N ILE A 60 -8.48 32.88 5.92
CA ILE A 60 -9.02 32.59 7.25
C ILE A 60 -7.89 32.52 8.27
N ASN A 61 -8.12 33.01 9.49
CA ASN A 61 -7.20 32.82 10.59
C ASN A 61 -7.55 31.53 11.33
N ALA A 62 -6.57 30.66 11.55
CA ALA A 62 -6.75 29.42 12.30
C ALA A 62 -5.48 29.10 13.09
N SER A 63 -5.63 28.52 14.26
CA SER A 63 -4.53 28.07 15.11
C SER A 63 -4.12 26.64 14.73
N PRO A 64 -2.86 26.23 14.98
CA PRO A 64 -2.47 24.84 14.83
C PRO A 64 -3.40 23.91 15.61
N ARG A 65 -3.76 22.78 15.00
CA ARG A 65 -4.75 21.78 15.44
C ARG A 65 -6.21 22.14 15.23
N ASP A 66 -6.52 23.35 14.78
CA ASP A 66 -7.86 23.65 14.28
C ASP A 66 -8.20 22.79 13.06
N ILE A 67 -9.49 22.49 12.88
CA ILE A 67 -9.98 21.76 11.72
C ILE A 67 -10.75 22.73 10.84
N LEU A 68 -10.22 23.01 9.65
CA LEU A 68 -10.91 23.76 8.62
C LEU A 68 -11.87 22.82 7.88
N VAL A 69 -13.13 23.23 7.79
CA VAL A 69 -14.20 22.52 7.10
C VAL A 69 -14.59 23.31 5.86
N PHE A 70 -14.40 22.71 4.69
CA PHE A 70 -14.80 23.25 3.39
C PHE A 70 -16.08 22.55 2.95
N SER A 71 -17.12 23.34 2.69
CA SER A 71 -18.45 22.82 2.39
C SER A 71 -19.10 23.61 1.25
N TYR A 72 -19.70 22.88 0.32
CA TYR A 72 -20.43 23.45 -0.81
C TYR A 72 -21.57 22.49 -1.19
N VAL A 73 -22.70 23.04 -1.62
CA VAL A 73 -23.89 22.24 -1.95
C VAL A 73 -23.58 21.30 -3.12
N GLY A 74 -23.81 20.00 -2.93
CA GLY A 74 -23.55 18.98 -3.94
C GLY A 74 -22.09 18.53 -4.06
N MET A 75 -21.20 19.01 -3.19
CA MET A 75 -19.79 18.60 -3.13
C MET A 75 -19.50 17.79 -1.86
N LYS A 76 -18.46 16.97 -1.89
CA LYS A 76 -17.93 16.26 -0.72
C LYS A 76 -17.27 17.27 0.23
N THR A 77 -17.65 17.24 1.49
CA THR A 77 -17.01 18.06 2.53
C THR A 77 -15.54 17.66 2.68
N VAL A 78 -14.65 18.64 2.72
CA VAL A 78 -13.22 18.44 2.97
C VAL A 78 -12.88 18.98 4.36
N GLU A 79 -12.23 18.17 5.18
CA GLU A 79 -11.75 18.57 6.51
C GLU A 79 -10.21 18.51 6.52
N ILE A 80 -9.55 19.61 6.90
CA ILE A 80 -8.09 19.69 6.99
C ILE A 80 -7.68 20.18 8.38
N ILE A 81 -6.74 19.46 9.00
CA ILE A 81 -6.14 19.87 10.27
C ILE A 81 -5.00 20.86 9.99
N VAL A 82 -5.07 22.04 10.61
CA VAL A 82 -4.06 23.10 10.48
C VAL A 82 -2.80 22.72 11.26
N GLU A 83 -1.62 22.92 10.66
CA GLU A 83 -0.32 22.75 11.31
C GLU A 83 0.38 24.10 11.54
N ASP A 84 1.50 24.06 12.25
CA ASP A 84 2.32 25.23 12.59
C ASP A 84 2.82 25.98 11.35
N VAL A 85 3.15 25.24 10.29
CA VAL A 85 3.67 25.74 9.02
C VAL A 85 2.61 26.02 7.96
N THR A 86 1.32 25.72 8.22
CA THR A 86 0.26 25.89 7.21
C THR A 86 0.03 27.38 6.93
N LYS A 87 0.40 27.83 5.73
CA LYS A 87 0.18 29.21 5.24
C LYS A 87 -0.64 29.25 3.96
N VAL A 88 -0.39 28.31 3.06
CA VAL A 88 -1.11 28.17 1.78
C VAL A 88 -1.81 26.81 1.78
N LEU A 89 -3.10 26.81 1.46
CA LEU A 89 -3.91 25.59 1.40
C LEU A 89 -4.89 25.70 0.22
N ASN A 90 -4.52 25.16 -0.93
CA ASN A 90 -5.39 25.07 -2.10
C ASN A 90 -6.16 23.75 -2.05
N ILE A 91 -7.48 23.82 -2.23
CA ILE A 91 -8.38 22.67 -2.09
C ILE A 91 -9.07 22.41 -3.42
N ASP A 92 -9.04 21.16 -3.89
CA ASP A 92 -9.89 20.71 -4.99
C ASP A 92 -11.09 19.95 -4.41
N MET A 93 -12.30 20.47 -4.62
CA MET A 93 -13.53 19.86 -4.14
C MET A 93 -14.15 18.98 -5.22
N LEU A 94 -14.46 17.75 -4.84
CA LEU A 94 -15.10 16.77 -5.71
C LEU A 94 -16.62 16.77 -5.49
N PRO A 95 -17.43 16.58 -6.56
CA PRO A 95 -18.86 16.37 -6.43
C PRO A 95 -19.18 15.19 -5.51
N MET A 96 -20.29 15.29 -4.78
CA MET A 96 -20.81 14.18 -3.99
C MET A 96 -21.42 13.15 -4.95
N VAL A 97 -20.68 12.07 -5.22
CA VAL A 97 -21.24 10.89 -5.90
C VAL A 97 -21.94 10.05 -4.84
N GLN A 98 -23.27 9.96 -4.93
CA GLN A 98 -24.02 8.94 -4.19
C GLN A 98 -23.76 7.61 -4.89
N GLU A 99 -22.70 6.90 -4.48
CA GLU A 99 -22.65 5.46 -4.72
C GLU A 99 -23.78 4.86 -3.88
N LEU A 100 -24.87 4.48 -4.55
CA LEU A 100 -25.82 3.56 -3.96
C LEU A 100 -25.01 2.31 -3.62
N ASP A 101 -24.98 1.93 -2.33
CA ASP A 101 -24.47 0.61 -1.94
C ASP A 101 -25.07 -0.39 -2.92
N GLU A 102 -24.22 -1.04 -3.72
CA GLU A 102 -24.66 -2.11 -4.58
C GLU A 102 -25.19 -3.17 -3.62
N VAL A 103 -26.50 -3.17 -3.40
CA VAL A 103 -27.18 -4.28 -2.79
C VAL A 103 -26.95 -5.39 -3.78
N THR A 104 -25.91 -6.19 -3.55
CA THR A 104 -25.79 -7.51 -4.12
C THR A 104 -27.00 -8.27 -3.61
N VAL A 105 -28.13 -8.09 -4.29
CA VAL A 105 -29.17 -9.08 -4.31
C VAL A 105 -28.46 -10.27 -4.91
N GLU A 106 -28.07 -11.21 -4.06
CA GLU A 106 -27.65 -12.53 -4.48
C GLU A 106 -28.85 -13.23 -5.15
N GLN A 107 -29.30 -12.74 -6.29
CA GLN A 107 -29.77 -13.65 -7.31
C GLN A 107 -28.57 -14.53 -7.59
N ARG A 108 -28.65 -15.79 -7.15
CA ARG A 108 -27.71 -16.86 -7.50
C ARG A 108 -27.57 -16.89 -9.03
N LYS A 109 -26.67 -16.06 -9.58
CA LYS A 109 -26.26 -16.14 -10.98
C LYS A 109 -25.65 -17.53 -11.11
N LYS A 110 -26.16 -18.31 -12.07
CA LYS A 110 -25.52 -19.58 -12.46
C LYS A 110 -24.05 -19.27 -12.74
N LYS A 111 -23.15 -19.88 -11.96
CA LYS A 111 -21.70 -19.70 -12.15
C LYS A 111 -21.35 -20.05 -13.60
N GLY A 112 -20.53 -19.21 -14.23
CA GLY A 112 -20.01 -19.49 -15.57
C GLY A 112 -19.10 -20.71 -15.59
N GLN A 113 -18.85 -21.26 -16.79
CA GLN A 113 -18.00 -22.44 -16.99
C GLN A 113 -16.59 -22.26 -16.41
N GLU A 114 -16.01 -21.06 -16.57
CA GLU A 114 -14.68 -20.77 -16.04
C GLU A 114 -14.63 -20.78 -14.50
N ALA A 115 -15.65 -20.24 -13.85
CA ALA A 115 -15.74 -20.27 -12.39
C ALA A 115 -15.91 -21.71 -11.87
N MET A 116 -16.71 -22.53 -12.53
CA MET A 116 -16.86 -23.95 -12.17
C MET A 116 -15.58 -24.76 -12.41
N ALA A 117 -14.80 -24.43 -13.44
CA ALA A 117 -13.49 -25.04 -13.69
C ALA A 117 -12.49 -24.74 -12.56
N ILE A 118 -12.55 -23.53 -12.01
CA ILE A 118 -11.73 -23.11 -10.87
C ILE A 118 -12.13 -23.86 -9.59
N ASP A 119 -13.44 -23.95 -9.33
CA ASP A 119 -13.97 -24.59 -8.12
C ASP A 119 -13.91 -26.12 -8.16
N TYR A 120 -13.73 -26.72 -9.34
CA TYR A 120 -13.71 -28.18 -9.54
C TYR A 120 -12.77 -28.91 -8.57
N ALA A 121 -11.60 -28.31 -8.26
CA ALA A 121 -10.59 -28.90 -7.40
C ALA A 121 -11.05 -29.04 -5.94
N THR A 122 -11.83 -28.09 -5.43
CA THR A 122 -12.23 -28.02 -4.02
C THR A 122 -13.67 -28.50 -3.81
N LYS A 123 -14.56 -28.28 -4.78
CA LYS A 123 -15.98 -28.61 -4.69
C LYS A 123 -16.29 -29.92 -5.40
N LYS A 124 -16.44 -31.00 -4.61
CA LYS A 124 -16.69 -32.38 -5.10
C LYS A 124 -18.04 -32.56 -5.82
N SER A 125 -19.01 -31.67 -5.60
CA SER A 125 -20.30 -31.64 -6.31
C SER A 125 -20.21 -31.09 -7.74
N ILE A 126 -19.05 -30.58 -8.19
CA ILE A 126 -18.84 -30.21 -9.59
C ILE A 126 -18.33 -31.42 -10.36
N ILE A 127 -18.99 -31.74 -11.49
CA ILE A 127 -18.56 -32.74 -12.47
C ILE A 127 -18.29 -32.07 -13.82
N GLN A 128 -17.25 -32.50 -14.52
CA GLN A 128 -17.01 -32.10 -15.91
C GLN A 128 -17.70 -33.10 -16.83
N THR A 129 -18.47 -32.61 -17.80
CA THR A 129 -19.09 -33.45 -18.83
C THR A 129 -18.51 -33.13 -20.21
N ALA A 130 -18.87 -33.91 -21.23
CA ALA A 130 -18.60 -33.61 -22.63
C ALA A 130 -19.14 -32.21 -23.05
N TYR A 131 -20.12 -31.69 -22.30
CA TYR A 131 -20.80 -30.42 -22.57
C TYR A 131 -20.42 -29.30 -21.58
N GLY A 132 -19.37 -29.51 -20.77
CA GLY A 132 -18.89 -28.56 -19.76
C GLY A 132 -19.21 -28.96 -18.31
N PHE A 133 -18.88 -28.07 -17.39
CA PHE A 133 -19.00 -28.27 -15.96
C PHE A 133 -20.45 -28.11 -15.51
N ILE A 134 -20.86 -28.97 -14.58
CA ILE A 134 -22.16 -28.99 -13.94
C ILE A 134 -21.95 -29.12 -12.43
N ASP A 135 -22.59 -28.24 -11.66
CA ASP A 135 -22.65 -28.34 -10.20
C ASP A 135 -23.93 -29.04 -9.77
N ALA A 136 -23.81 -30.20 -9.12
CA ALA A 136 -24.91 -31.03 -8.62
C ALA A 136 -25.90 -30.25 -7.75
N GLU A 137 -25.35 -29.42 -6.86
CA GLU A 137 -26.13 -28.69 -5.85
C GLU A 137 -27.00 -27.59 -6.49
N ASN A 138 -26.62 -27.16 -7.69
CA ASN A 138 -27.27 -26.10 -8.44
C ASN A 138 -27.92 -26.60 -9.74
N ALA A 139 -27.89 -27.91 -9.98
CA ALA A 139 -28.53 -28.52 -11.14
C ALA A 139 -30.06 -28.47 -10.99
N GLY A 140 -30.77 -28.17 -12.08
CA GLY A 140 -32.25 -28.17 -12.10
C GLY A 140 -32.87 -29.57 -12.13
N TYR A 141 -32.08 -30.61 -11.84
CA TYR A 141 -32.46 -32.02 -11.84
C TYR A 141 -31.58 -32.79 -10.86
N GLU A 142 -32.09 -33.92 -10.39
CA GLU A 142 -31.41 -34.78 -9.42
C GLU A 142 -30.15 -35.44 -10.03
N MET A 143 -29.04 -35.32 -9.31
CA MET A 143 -27.78 -35.99 -9.62
C MET A 143 -27.26 -36.68 -8.36
N ASN A 144 -26.92 -37.96 -8.47
CA ASN A 144 -26.23 -38.67 -7.40
C ASN A 144 -24.73 -38.52 -7.58
N PHE A 145 -24.01 -38.28 -6.49
CA PHE A 145 -22.56 -38.10 -6.50
C PHE A 145 -21.89 -39.13 -5.62
N VAL A 146 -20.79 -39.69 -6.14
CA VAL A 146 -19.95 -40.65 -5.44
C VAL A 146 -18.53 -40.13 -5.48
N ASP A 147 -17.91 -39.99 -4.31
CA ASP A 147 -16.48 -39.68 -4.23
C ASP A 147 -15.68 -40.92 -4.65
N GLY A 148 -14.70 -40.78 -5.53
CA GLY A 148 -13.86 -41.91 -5.98
C GLY A 148 -13.16 -42.61 -4.82
N ALA A 149 -12.87 -41.87 -3.73
CA ALA A 149 -12.30 -42.43 -2.50
C ALA A 149 -13.22 -43.42 -1.76
N SER A 150 -14.53 -43.38 -2.02
CA SER A 150 -15.51 -44.30 -1.41
C SER A 150 -15.68 -45.61 -2.16
N LEU A 151 -15.04 -45.76 -3.34
CA LEU A 151 -15.13 -46.97 -4.13
C LEU A 151 -14.35 -48.11 -3.48
N ASN A 152 -14.91 -49.32 -3.54
CA ASN A 152 -14.22 -50.51 -3.08
C ASN A 152 -13.06 -50.85 -4.03
N GLY A 153 -11.83 -50.58 -3.62
CA GLY A 153 -10.62 -50.86 -4.41
C GLY A 153 -10.34 -52.36 -4.64
N GLY A 154 -11.06 -53.28 -3.99
CA GLY A 154 -11.00 -54.72 -4.23
C GLY A 154 -11.93 -55.22 -5.33
N ALA A 155 -12.77 -54.36 -5.91
CA ALA A 155 -13.63 -54.72 -7.04
C ALA A 155 -12.84 -54.77 -8.35
N VAL A 156 -13.10 -55.79 -9.18
CA VAL A 156 -12.43 -55.95 -10.49
C VAL A 156 -13.06 -55.04 -11.56
N TYR A 157 -14.37 -54.76 -11.44
CA TYR A 157 -15.11 -53.95 -12.41
C TYR A 157 -15.76 -52.73 -11.73
N LEU A 158 -15.84 -51.61 -12.46
CA LEU A 158 -16.45 -50.36 -11.98
C LEU A 158 -17.87 -50.54 -11.46
N VAL A 159 -18.68 -51.32 -12.17
CA VAL A 159 -20.09 -51.56 -11.79
C VAL A 159 -20.17 -52.27 -10.44
N ASP A 160 -19.26 -53.21 -10.17
CA ASP A 160 -19.22 -53.93 -8.90
C ASP A 160 -18.83 -53.01 -7.73
N ALA A 161 -17.95 -52.04 -7.99
CA ALA A 161 -17.58 -51.02 -7.01
C ALA A 161 -18.74 -50.05 -6.67
N LEU A 162 -19.72 -49.92 -7.57
CA LEU A 162 -20.86 -49.01 -7.44
C LEU A 162 -22.13 -49.69 -6.89
N ILE A 163 -22.23 -51.02 -6.98
CA ILE A 163 -23.33 -51.80 -6.41
C ILE A 163 -23.32 -51.64 -4.88
N GLY A 164 -24.46 -51.22 -4.31
CA GLY A 164 -24.59 -50.95 -2.87
C GLY A 164 -24.28 -49.50 -2.46
N ILE A 165 -23.53 -48.75 -3.28
CA ILE A 165 -23.35 -47.30 -3.13
C ILE A 165 -24.44 -46.54 -3.91
N LEU A 166 -24.81 -47.04 -5.09
CA LEU A 166 -25.84 -46.46 -5.94
C LEU A 166 -27.17 -47.24 -5.84
N PRO A 167 -28.23 -46.63 -5.28
CA PRO A 167 -29.55 -47.25 -5.23
C PRO A 167 -30.08 -47.51 -6.64
N GLY A 168 -30.50 -48.75 -6.91
CA GLY A 168 -31.11 -49.14 -8.18
C GLY A 168 -30.14 -49.50 -9.30
N LEU A 169 -28.83 -49.49 -9.06
CA LEU A 169 -27.84 -50.10 -9.96
C LEU A 169 -27.81 -51.62 -9.75
N ARG A 170 -27.93 -52.39 -10.82
CA ARG A 170 -27.82 -53.86 -10.80
C ARG A 170 -27.20 -54.41 -12.07
N ARG A 171 -26.59 -55.59 -11.95
CA ARG A 171 -26.04 -56.35 -13.07
C ARG A 171 -27.11 -57.35 -13.55
N GLY A 172 -27.46 -57.27 -14.83
CA GLY A 172 -28.34 -58.20 -15.53
C GLY A 172 -27.55 -59.32 -16.24
N GLU A 173 -28.25 -60.17 -16.97
CA GLU A 173 -27.62 -61.20 -17.81
C GLU A 173 -26.69 -60.58 -18.86
N GLY A 174 -25.61 -61.30 -19.20
CA GLY A 174 -24.64 -60.87 -20.22
C GLY A 174 -23.81 -59.63 -19.85
N ASN A 175 -23.60 -59.35 -18.55
CA ASN A 175 -22.87 -58.18 -18.06
C ASN A 175 -23.58 -56.83 -18.34
N THR A 176 -24.89 -56.87 -18.64
CA THR A 176 -25.69 -55.67 -18.88
C THR A 176 -25.88 -54.87 -17.59
N VAL A 177 -25.58 -53.57 -17.63
CA VAL A 177 -25.77 -52.67 -16.48
C VAL A 177 -27.16 -52.07 -16.55
N LEU A 178 -27.91 -52.11 -15.45
CA LEU A 178 -29.25 -51.54 -15.36
C LEU A 178 -29.30 -50.55 -14.21
N LEU A 179 -29.76 -49.33 -14.53
CA LEU A 179 -29.89 -48.23 -13.60
C LEU A 179 -31.39 -47.88 -13.54
N ARG A 180 -32.05 -48.28 -12.43
CA ARG A 180 -33.52 -48.32 -12.16
C ARG A 180 -34.20 -49.68 -12.36
N GLY A 181 -35.27 -49.89 -11.59
CA GLY A 181 -36.16 -51.04 -11.72
C GLY A 181 -37.01 -50.99 -12.99
N GLY A 182 -36.62 -51.77 -14.00
CA GLY A 182 -37.51 -52.38 -14.98
C GLY A 182 -38.23 -51.46 -15.97
N GLY A 183 -37.53 -51.00 -17.01
CA GLY A 183 -38.18 -50.68 -18.29
C GLY A 183 -38.14 -51.90 -19.20
N SER A 184 -39.20 -52.72 -19.17
CA SER A 184 -39.39 -53.97 -19.93
C SER A 184 -38.38 -55.10 -19.67
N LEU A 185 -38.90 -56.30 -19.38
CA LEU A 185 -38.08 -57.54 -19.37
C LEU A 185 -37.60 -57.90 -20.79
N GLU A 186 -38.26 -57.39 -21.84
CA GLU A 186 -38.00 -57.74 -23.24
C GLU A 186 -37.09 -56.74 -23.97
N ASN A 187 -36.86 -55.54 -23.43
CA ASN A 187 -36.01 -54.52 -24.08
C ASN A 187 -35.28 -53.63 -23.05
N PRO A 188 -34.24 -54.16 -22.37
CA PRO A 188 -33.49 -53.42 -21.37
C PRO A 188 -32.77 -52.21 -21.97
N LYS A 189 -32.86 -51.06 -21.30
CA LYS A 189 -32.16 -49.82 -21.68
C LYS A 189 -30.99 -49.57 -20.71
N PRO A 190 -29.74 -49.96 -21.05
CA PRO A 190 -28.59 -49.71 -20.19
C PRO A 190 -28.26 -48.20 -20.14
N PRO A 191 -27.64 -47.71 -19.05
CA PRO A 191 -27.08 -46.37 -19.02
C PRO A 191 -25.85 -46.29 -19.94
N ILE A 192 -25.52 -45.07 -20.36
CA ILE A 192 -24.22 -44.77 -20.97
C ILE A 192 -23.21 -44.36 -19.89
N PHE A 193 -21.94 -44.56 -20.19
CA PHE A 193 -20.82 -44.13 -19.36
C PHE A 193 -20.10 -42.99 -20.05
N GLU A 194 -19.86 -41.89 -19.35
CA GLU A 194 -18.97 -40.85 -19.84
C GLU A 194 -17.69 -40.87 -19.00
N VAL A 195 -16.54 -41.10 -19.62
CA VAL A 195 -15.23 -41.01 -18.94
C VAL A 195 -14.51 -39.79 -19.48
N ASP A 196 -14.38 -38.78 -18.62
CA ASP A 196 -13.69 -37.54 -18.91
C ASP A 196 -14.08 -36.88 -20.26
N GLY A 197 -15.37 -36.80 -20.56
CA GLY A 197 -15.90 -36.22 -21.80
C GLY A 197 -16.06 -37.18 -22.97
N ILE A 198 -15.66 -38.45 -22.84
CA ILE A 198 -15.82 -39.48 -23.89
C ILE A 198 -16.95 -40.43 -23.51
N ILE A 199 -17.90 -40.63 -24.42
CA ILE A 199 -19.10 -41.45 -24.20
C ILE A 199 -18.88 -42.89 -24.65
N PHE A 200 -19.25 -43.84 -23.79
CA PHE A 200 -19.23 -45.28 -23.99
C PHE A 200 -20.63 -45.88 -23.76
N THR A 201 -21.00 -46.85 -24.59
CA THR A 201 -22.30 -47.56 -24.49
C THR A 201 -22.21 -48.85 -23.66
N SER A 202 -21.01 -49.21 -23.20
CA SER A 202 -20.73 -50.36 -22.35
C SER A 202 -19.91 -49.91 -21.13
N SER A 203 -19.84 -50.75 -20.10
CA SER A 203 -19.04 -50.44 -18.92
C SER A 203 -17.56 -50.28 -19.29
N PRO A 204 -16.86 -49.22 -18.81
CA PRO A 204 -15.46 -48.98 -19.12
C PRO A 204 -14.56 -49.86 -18.24
N ASP A 205 -14.45 -51.14 -18.58
CA ASP A 205 -13.65 -52.12 -17.81
C ASP A 205 -12.13 -51.85 -17.88
N PHE A 206 -11.69 -50.93 -18.75
CA PHE A 206 -10.30 -50.47 -18.84
C PHE A 206 -9.89 -49.50 -17.73
N LEU A 207 -10.84 -48.98 -16.94
CA LEU A 207 -10.59 -47.90 -15.99
C LEU A 207 -10.09 -48.44 -14.64
N ASP A 208 -8.92 -47.99 -14.20
CA ASP A 208 -8.44 -48.24 -12.84
C ASP A 208 -9.28 -47.46 -11.82
N LEU A 209 -9.89 -48.17 -10.86
CA LEU A 209 -10.71 -47.58 -9.81
C LEU A 209 -9.94 -46.55 -8.96
N ASN A 210 -8.64 -46.74 -8.76
CA ASN A 210 -7.82 -45.81 -7.99
C ASN A 210 -7.58 -44.48 -8.73
N SER A 211 -7.77 -44.45 -10.05
CA SER A 211 -7.63 -43.25 -10.87
C SER A 211 -8.88 -42.36 -10.84
N ILE A 212 -10.00 -42.85 -10.31
CA ILE A 212 -11.27 -42.13 -10.27
C ILE A 212 -11.23 -41.06 -9.19
N ASP A 213 -11.56 -39.82 -9.55
CA ASP A 213 -11.71 -38.71 -8.61
C ASP A 213 -13.13 -38.64 -8.08
N ARG A 214 -14.13 -38.69 -8.97
CA ARG A 214 -15.55 -38.60 -8.62
C ARG A 214 -16.43 -39.14 -9.75
N ILE A 215 -17.62 -39.57 -9.38
CA ILE A 215 -18.64 -40.06 -10.30
C ILE A 215 -19.94 -39.30 -10.06
N ALA A 216 -20.60 -38.88 -11.13
CA ALA A 216 -21.92 -38.26 -11.10
C ALA A 216 -22.91 -39.08 -11.93
N ILE A 217 -24.12 -39.27 -11.42
CA ILE A 217 -25.13 -40.09 -12.07
C ILE A 217 -26.38 -39.26 -12.33
N ILE A 218 -26.81 -39.26 -13.59
CA ILE A 218 -28.03 -38.60 -14.04
C ILE A 218 -29.10 -39.69 -14.29
N LEU A 219 -30.07 -39.78 -13.37
CA LEU A 219 -31.12 -40.81 -13.41
C LEU A 219 -32.32 -40.42 -14.29
N GLY A 220 -32.59 -39.13 -14.44
CA GLY A 220 -33.82 -38.62 -15.06
C GLY A 220 -33.64 -38.11 -16.48
N LEU A 221 -34.68 -38.26 -17.31
CA LEU A 221 -34.72 -37.77 -18.70
C LEU A 221 -34.35 -36.29 -18.80
N LYS A 222 -34.75 -35.44 -17.83
CA LYS A 222 -34.45 -34.00 -17.81
C LYS A 222 -32.96 -33.65 -17.85
N GLY A 223 -32.10 -34.44 -17.19
CA GLY A 223 -30.65 -34.24 -17.22
C GLY A 223 -29.98 -34.96 -18.39
N ALA A 224 -30.56 -36.06 -18.86
CA ALA A 224 -30.04 -36.88 -19.95
C ALA A 224 -30.37 -36.34 -21.36
N ILE A 225 -31.26 -35.33 -21.49
CA ILE A 225 -31.65 -34.74 -22.80
C ILE A 225 -30.42 -34.34 -23.64
N ARG A 226 -29.38 -33.80 -23.00
CA ARG A 226 -28.13 -33.38 -23.66
C ARG A 226 -27.41 -34.52 -24.39
N TYR A 227 -27.64 -35.76 -23.98
CA TYR A 227 -27.04 -36.96 -24.55
C TYR A 227 -27.96 -37.67 -25.55
N GLY A 228 -29.20 -37.20 -25.73
CA GLY A 228 -30.17 -37.78 -26.67
C GLY A 228 -30.66 -39.19 -26.30
N ASN A 229 -31.17 -39.92 -27.30
CA ASN A 229 -31.86 -41.21 -27.10
C ASN A 229 -30.95 -42.32 -26.53
N ILE A 230 -29.63 -42.24 -26.74
CA ILE A 230 -28.66 -43.22 -26.23
C ILE A 230 -28.60 -43.23 -24.70
N ALA A 231 -28.91 -42.11 -24.04
CA ALA A 231 -28.95 -41.98 -22.59
C ALA A 231 -30.32 -42.31 -21.96
N SER A 232 -31.17 -43.05 -22.69
CA SER A 232 -32.51 -43.40 -22.21
C SER A 232 -32.51 -44.28 -20.95
N GLY A 233 -31.41 -44.96 -20.65
CA GLY A 233 -31.15 -45.68 -19.40
C GLY A 233 -30.45 -44.85 -18.31
N GLY A 234 -30.16 -43.57 -18.55
CA GLY A 234 -29.38 -42.69 -17.67
C GLY A 234 -27.92 -42.52 -18.11
N VAL A 235 -27.18 -41.68 -17.39
CA VAL A 235 -25.76 -41.37 -17.67
C VAL A 235 -24.94 -41.49 -16.40
N ILE A 236 -23.84 -42.24 -16.45
CA ILE A 236 -22.83 -42.35 -15.39
C ILE A 236 -21.58 -41.61 -15.87
N ILE A 237 -21.32 -40.44 -15.30
CA ILE A 237 -20.19 -39.57 -15.65
C ILE A 237 -19.06 -39.82 -14.66
N ILE A 238 -17.85 -40.02 -15.16
CA ILE A 238 -16.68 -40.41 -14.39
C ILE A 238 -15.56 -39.43 -14.74
N ASN A 239 -15.05 -38.77 -13.71
CA ASN A 239 -13.87 -37.94 -13.83
C ASN A 239 -12.67 -38.59 -13.16
N THR A 240 -11.54 -38.59 -13.86
CA THR A 240 -10.27 -39.10 -13.35
C THR A 240 -9.47 -38.01 -12.62
N LYS A 241 -8.57 -38.46 -11.73
CA LYS A 241 -7.71 -37.59 -10.92
C LYS A 241 -6.81 -36.74 -11.81
N GLY A 242 -6.81 -35.43 -11.56
CA GLY A 242 -5.85 -34.49 -12.13
C GLY A 242 -6.14 -33.95 -13.53
N LYS A 243 -7.11 -34.51 -14.27
CA LYS A 243 -7.39 -34.11 -15.67
C LYS A 243 -8.03 -32.72 -15.79
N PHE A 244 -9.00 -32.41 -14.93
CA PHE A 244 -9.80 -31.18 -15.03
C PHE A 244 -9.44 -30.11 -13.99
N ILE A 245 -8.39 -30.35 -13.20
CA ILE A 245 -7.89 -29.35 -12.25
C ILE A 245 -7.29 -28.19 -13.05
N LYS A 246 -7.87 -26.99 -12.94
CA LYS A 246 -7.28 -25.78 -13.51
C LYS A 246 -5.91 -25.54 -12.87
N ARG A 247 -4.93 -25.23 -13.70
CA ARG A 247 -3.54 -24.93 -13.28
C ARG A 247 -3.19 -23.49 -13.65
N GLU A 248 -2.16 -22.97 -13.00
CA GLU A 248 -1.58 -21.69 -13.38
C GLU A 248 -1.02 -21.76 -14.81
N GLU A 249 -1.24 -20.69 -15.57
CA GLU A 249 -0.77 -20.58 -16.95
C GLU A 249 0.76 -20.80 -17.02
N GLY A 250 1.21 -21.72 -17.87
CA GLY A 250 2.63 -22.05 -18.03
C GLY A 250 3.27 -22.80 -16.86
N SER A 251 2.49 -23.32 -15.90
CA SER A 251 3.04 -24.11 -14.79
C SER A 251 2.20 -25.33 -14.42
N ASN A 252 2.80 -26.24 -13.64
CA ASN A 252 2.09 -27.37 -13.06
C ASN A 252 1.46 -27.07 -11.69
N LYS A 253 1.48 -25.82 -11.20
CA LYS A 253 0.89 -25.49 -9.90
C LYS A 253 -0.66 -25.42 -9.98
N PRO A 254 -1.38 -25.82 -8.91
CA PRO A 254 -2.83 -25.62 -8.83
C PRO A 254 -3.21 -24.15 -9.01
N TYR A 255 -4.37 -23.88 -9.60
CA TYR A 255 -4.87 -22.52 -9.78
C TYR A 255 -5.13 -21.85 -8.43
N ASP A 256 -4.40 -20.77 -8.15
CA ASP A 256 -4.55 -19.99 -6.93
C ASP A 256 -5.66 -18.95 -7.11
N GLN A 257 -6.77 -19.16 -6.40
CA GLN A 257 -7.91 -18.25 -6.45
C GLN A 257 -7.61 -16.90 -5.77
N ALA A 258 -6.66 -16.86 -4.83
CA ALA A 258 -6.27 -15.65 -4.13
C ALA A 258 -5.32 -14.76 -4.95
N LYS A 259 -4.72 -15.28 -6.04
CA LYS A 259 -3.82 -14.50 -6.90
C LYS A 259 -4.60 -13.47 -7.73
N LEU A 260 -4.36 -12.18 -7.47
CA LEU A 260 -4.77 -11.08 -8.34
C LEU A 260 -4.09 -11.19 -9.72
N ARG A 261 -4.86 -11.04 -10.79
CA ARG A 261 -4.41 -11.23 -12.19
C ARG A 261 -4.61 -10.01 -13.09
N ASN A 262 -5.37 -9.01 -12.64
CA ASN A 262 -5.65 -7.76 -13.35
C ASN A 262 -4.55 -6.69 -13.15
N ASN A 263 -3.55 -6.95 -12.31
CA ASN A 263 -2.46 -6.02 -11.99
C ASN A 263 -1.18 -6.32 -12.78
N LYS A 264 -1.28 -6.62 -14.08
CA LYS A 264 -0.09 -6.76 -14.94
C LYS A 264 0.47 -5.37 -15.23
N PHE A 265 1.74 -5.15 -14.90
CA PHE A 265 2.45 -3.92 -15.23
C PHE A 265 2.87 -3.94 -16.69
N ASP A 266 2.40 -2.97 -17.46
CA ASP A 266 2.88 -2.67 -18.80
C ASP A 266 3.91 -1.54 -18.70
N LYS A 267 5.09 -1.76 -19.26
CA LYS A 267 6.19 -0.78 -19.25
C LYS A 267 5.83 0.51 -19.98
N SER A 268 4.82 0.50 -20.86
CA SER A 268 4.30 1.73 -21.48
C SER A 268 3.52 2.63 -20.51
N MET A 269 3.06 2.09 -19.36
CA MET A 269 2.29 2.82 -18.34
C MET A 269 3.14 3.60 -17.32
N ALA A 270 4.44 3.30 -17.21
CA ALA A 270 5.38 4.15 -16.51
C ALA A 270 6.20 4.89 -17.55
N THR A 271 6.20 6.22 -17.49
CA THR A 271 7.03 6.99 -18.42
C THR A 271 8.48 6.78 -18.02
N SER A 272 9.18 5.88 -18.73
CA SER A 272 10.63 5.85 -18.64
C SER A 272 11.13 7.14 -19.26
N VAL A 273 11.57 8.06 -18.41
CA VAL A 273 12.29 9.29 -18.78
C VAL A 273 11.40 10.40 -19.35
N LEU A 274 10.57 11.01 -18.50
CA LEU A 274 10.45 12.47 -18.55
C LEU A 274 11.53 13.02 -17.61
N VAL A 275 12.71 13.33 -18.15
CA VAL A 275 13.65 14.20 -17.43
C VAL A 275 12.98 15.56 -17.39
N ARG A 276 12.46 15.92 -16.22
CA ARG A 276 12.05 17.30 -15.94
C ARG A 276 13.13 18.25 -16.43
N ALA A 277 12.77 19.27 -17.19
CA ALA A 277 13.65 20.42 -17.36
C ALA A 277 13.88 21.02 -15.97
N ALA A 278 15.11 20.95 -15.47
CA ALA A 278 15.47 21.54 -14.19
C ALA A 278 14.94 22.98 -14.09
N PRO A 279 14.63 23.50 -12.88
CA PRO A 279 14.20 24.88 -12.75
C PRO A 279 15.17 25.81 -13.49
N ILE A 280 14.66 26.88 -14.11
CA ILE A 280 15.47 27.80 -14.92
C ILE A 280 16.72 28.29 -14.15
N TYR A 281 16.57 28.49 -12.84
CA TYR A 281 17.67 28.86 -11.97
C TYR A 281 18.78 27.80 -11.92
N ILE A 282 18.43 26.51 -11.82
CA ILE A 282 19.39 25.39 -11.87
C ILE A 282 20.03 25.28 -13.25
N ILE A 283 19.24 25.35 -14.34
CA ILE A 283 19.77 25.30 -15.72
C ILE A 283 20.84 26.40 -15.92
N ASN A 284 20.60 27.58 -15.37
CA ASN A 284 21.55 28.69 -15.47
C ASN A 284 22.82 28.47 -14.62
N MET A 285 22.73 27.79 -13.46
CA MET A 285 23.90 27.40 -12.67
C MET A 285 24.68 26.25 -13.33
N GLU A 286 24.00 25.32 -14.00
CA GLU A 286 24.61 24.23 -14.76
C GLU A 286 25.46 24.74 -15.93
N LYS A 287 25.01 25.81 -16.59
CA LYS A 287 25.73 26.47 -17.70
C LYS A 287 26.98 27.25 -17.26
N ALA A 288 27.22 27.42 -15.96
CA ALA A 288 28.36 28.17 -15.47
C ALA A 288 29.65 27.34 -15.57
N ASP A 289 30.74 27.99 -16.04
CA ASP A 289 32.02 27.32 -16.31
C ASP A 289 32.82 26.97 -15.04
N SER A 290 32.39 27.43 -13.86
CA SER A 290 33.04 27.16 -12.59
C SER A 290 32.06 27.21 -11.41
N ASP A 291 32.45 26.62 -10.29
CA ASP A 291 31.67 26.67 -9.04
C ASP A 291 31.45 28.12 -8.55
N GLU A 292 32.44 28.99 -8.73
CA GLU A 292 32.34 30.42 -8.40
C GLU A 292 31.38 31.16 -9.33
N ALA A 293 31.44 30.87 -10.63
CA ALA A 293 30.49 31.41 -11.59
C ALA A 293 29.07 30.93 -11.28
N ALA A 294 28.88 29.64 -10.95
CA ALA A 294 27.60 29.10 -10.53
C ALA A 294 27.08 29.77 -9.25
N TYR A 295 27.95 30.00 -8.25
CA TYR A 295 27.57 30.71 -7.02
C TYR A 295 27.18 32.17 -7.29
N ASN A 296 27.85 32.85 -8.23
CA ASN A 296 27.44 34.18 -8.67
C ASN A 296 26.07 34.18 -9.38
N VAL A 297 25.76 33.13 -10.14
CA VAL A 297 24.41 32.93 -10.72
C VAL A 297 23.38 32.73 -9.61
N PHE A 298 23.68 31.90 -8.61
CA PHE A 298 22.85 31.70 -7.43
C PHE A 298 22.54 33.03 -6.73
N GLN A 299 23.57 33.85 -6.42
CA GLN A 299 23.37 35.14 -5.76
C GLN A 299 22.48 36.10 -6.56
N LYS A 300 22.62 36.14 -7.89
CA LYS A 300 21.75 36.94 -8.76
C LYS A 300 20.30 36.46 -8.73
N GLN A 301 20.09 35.14 -8.72
CA GLN A 301 18.75 34.54 -8.75
C GLN A 301 18.05 34.54 -7.40
N LYS A 302 18.80 34.57 -6.30
CA LYS A 302 18.28 34.75 -4.95
C LYS A 302 17.43 36.01 -4.81
N ILE A 303 17.72 37.07 -5.58
CA ILE A 303 16.91 38.30 -5.60
C ILE A 303 15.45 38.00 -5.98
N ILE A 304 15.21 36.99 -6.82
CA ILE A 304 13.89 36.62 -7.35
C ILE A 304 13.29 35.45 -6.55
N TYR A 305 14.10 34.43 -6.24
CA TYR A 305 13.64 33.15 -5.71
C TYR A 305 14.00 32.92 -4.23
N GLY A 306 14.73 33.85 -3.60
CA GLY A 306 15.26 33.71 -2.25
C GLY A 306 14.17 33.52 -1.18
N SER A 307 12.95 34.01 -1.40
CA SER A 307 11.86 33.78 -0.44
C SER A 307 11.40 32.31 -0.35
N SER A 308 11.80 31.43 -1.29
CA SER A 308 11.46 30.01 -1.26
C SER A 308 12.62 29.18 -0.71
N PRO A 309 12.42 28.38 0.35
CA PRO A 309 13.46 27.49 0.85
C PRO A 309 13.88 26.46 -0.20
N TYR A 310 13.00 26.12 -1.14
CA TYR A 310 13.25 25.11 -2.15
C TYR A 310 14.21 25.58 -3.25
N PHE A 311 14.31 26.89 -3.48
CA PHE A 311 15.38 27.45 -4.32
C PHE A 311 16.76 27.12 -3.74
N PHE A 312 16.94 27.29 -2.42
CA PHE A 312 18.17 26.94 -1.74
C PHE A 312 18.41 25.43 -1.73
N LEU A 313 17.41 24.61 -1.41
CA LEU A 313 17.55 23.15 -1.38
C LEU A 313 17.95 22.58 -2.76
N ALA A 314 17.30 23.03 -3.83
CA ALA A 314 17.65 22.62 -5.19
C ALA A 314 19.06 23.10 -5.57
N SER A 315 19.44 24.32 -5.17
CA SER A 315 20.80 24.84 -5.38
C SER A 315 21.84 24.02 -4.62
N LEU A 316 21.59 23.69 -3.34
CA LEU A 316 22.47 22.84 -2.54
C LEU A 316 22.66 21.46 -3.17
N LYS A 317 21.57 20.84 -3.61
CA LYS A 317 21.64 19.56 -4.32
C LYS A 317 22.53 19.64 -5.56
N HIS A 318 22.37 20.68 -6.38
CA HIS A 318 23.24 20.94 -7.54
C HIS A 318 24.73 21.02 -7.16
N PHE A 319 25.07 21.76 -6.09
CA PHE A 319 26.46 21.90 -5.66
C PHE A 319 27.03 20.61 -5.05
N TYR A 320 26.24 19.83 -4.30
CA TYR A 320 26.67 18.55 -3.74
C TYR A 320 26.98 17.53 -4.83
N GLU A 321 26.13 17.42 -5.86
CA GLU A 321 26.30 16.48 -6.97
C GLU A 321 27.59 16.75 -7.77
N LYS A 322 27.99 18.02 -7.92
CA LYS A 322 29.23 18.39 -8.60
C LYS A 322 30.47 18.09 -7.75
N ARG A 323 30.45 18.41 -6.45
CA ARG A 323 31.61 18.22 -5.58
C ARG A 323 31.25 18.21 -4.09
N ALA A 324 31.54 17.09 -3.41
CA ALA A 324 31.23 16.88 -1.99
C ALA A 324 31.77 17.97 -1.03
N ASN A 325 32.89 18.61 -1.35
CA ASN A 325 33.55 19.63 -0.50
C ASN A 325 33.62 21.01 -1.17
N ASN A 326 32.50 21.46 -1.74
CA ASN A 326 32.43 22.79 -2.35
C ASN A 326 32.29 23.88 -1.25
N PRO A 327 33.18 24.89 -1.17
CA PRO A 327 33.10 25.92 -0.13
C PRO A 327 31.82 26.78 -0.21
N PHE A 328 31.15 26.83 -1.36
CA PHE A 328 29.91 27.56 -1.54
C PHE A 328 28.71 26.85 -0.91
N THR A 329 28.75 25.53 -0.68
CA THR A 329 27.64 24.82 -0.01
C THR A 329 27.46 25.32 1.42
N PHE A 330 28.54 25.51 2.18
CA PHE A 330 28.48 26.06 3.53
C PHE A 330 27.90 27.48 3.56
N LYS A 331 28.19 28.30 2.53
CA LYS A 331 27.62 29.66 2.43
C LYS A 331 26.12 29.59 2.19
N ILE A 332 25.68 28.79 1.20
CA ILE A 332 24.26 28.62 0.88
C ILE A 332 23.50 28.02 2.07
N GLU A 333 24.10 27.05 2.78
CA GLU A 333 23.53 26.46 3.99
C GLU A 333 23.40 27.45 5.13
N SER A 334 24.41 28.32 5.33
CA SER A 334 24.33 29.37 6.35
C SER A 334 23.21 30.35 6.01
N GLU A 335 23.19 30.84 4.77
CA GLU A 335 22.13 31.75 4.30
C GLU A 335 20.74 31.12 4.44
N PHE A 336 20.60 29.83 4.10
CA PHE A 336 19.35 29.08 4.29
C PHE A 336 18.95 28.98 5.77
N LYS A 337 19.89 28.64 6.65
CA LYS A 337 19.62 28.51 8.09
C LYS A 337 19.22 29.85 8.68
N ASP A 338 19.81 30.95 8.24
CA ASP A 338 19.48 32.29 8.70
C ASP A 338 18.07 32.74 8.25
N GLU A 339 17.68 32.40 7.01
CA GLU A 339 16.38 32.81 6.45
C GLU A 339 15.21 31.90 6.87
N PHE A 340 15.46 30.60 7.06
CA PHE A 340 14.41 29.58 7.28
C PHE A 340 14.53 28.86 8.62
N GLU A 341 15.19 29.44 9.63
CA GLU A 341 15.32 28.83 10.96
C GLU A 341 13.97 28.48 11.59
N ASP A 342 12.92 29.24 11.30
CA ASP A 342 11.58 29.02 11.86
C ASP A 342 10.68 28.12 11.00
N ASN A 343 11.17 27.61 9.88
CA ASN A 343 10.42 26.70 9.00
C ASN A 343 10.91 25.25 9.17
N PRO A 344 10.29 24.45 10.06
CA PRO A 344 10.70 23.06 10.30
C PRO A 344 10.59 22.14 9.07
N ASP A 345 9.69 22.38 8.12
CA ASP A 345 9.59 21.59 6.89
C ASP A 345 10.79 21.86 5.97
N ALA A 346 11.22 23.12 5.89
CA ALA A 346 12.43 23.52 5.19
C ALA A 346 13.67 22.92 5.84
N LEU A 347 13.81 23.04 7.18
CA LEU A 347 14.91 22.44 7.92
C LEU A 347 14.94 20.90 7.74
N LYS A 348 13.78 20.23 7.67
CA LYS A 348 13.72 18.79 7.41
C LYS A 348 14.18 18.45 5.98
N GLY A 349 13.82 19.26 4.99
CA GLY A 349 14.35 19.15 3.63
C GLY A 349 15.89 19.28 3.58
N LEU A 350 16.46 20.23 4.32
CA LEU A 350 17.91 20.36 4.46
C LEU A 350 18.53 19.14 5.17
N ALA A 351 17.89 18.64 6.23
CA ALA A 351 18.35 17.46 6.95
C ALA A 351 18.47 16.24 6.02
N TYR A 352 17.48 16.03 5.16
CA TYR A 352 17.51 14.94 4.17
C TYR A 352 18.71 15.04 3.23
N LEU A 353 19.00 16.22 2.68
CA LEU A 353 20.18 16.42 1.83
C LEU A 353 21.48 16.18 2.59
N LEU A 354 21.58 16.62 3.85
CA LEU A 354 22.77 16.41 4.67
C LEU A 354 22.97 14.94 5.09
N GLU A 355 21.90 14.18 5.28
CA GLU A 355 21.95 12.73 5.52
C GLU A 355 22.48 11.98 4.31
N ASP A 356 22.01 12.33 3.10
CA ASP A 356 22.52 11.80 1.84
C ASP A 356 24.04 12.06 1.67
N GLN A 357 24.50 13.24 2.11
CA GLN A 357 25.92 13.60 2.16
C GLN A 357 26.68 13.03 3.38
N LYS A 358 26.03 12.24 4.24
CA LYS A 358 26.61 11.62 5.45
C LYS A 358 27.22 12.62 6.45
N ARG A 359 26.69 13.84 6.54
CA ARG A 359 27.16 14.91 7.46
C ARG A 359 26.50 14.81 8.84
N ILE A 360 26.78 13.72 9.55
CA ILE A 360 26.06 13.26 10.75
C ILE A 360 25.95 14.31 11.87
N GLU A 361 27.05 15.00 12.22
CA GLU A 361 27.04 15.97 13.33
C GLU A 361 26.14 17.17 13.04
N GLU A 362 26.08 17.60 11.78
CA GLU A 362 25.28 18.73 11.36
C GLU A 362 23.80 18.38 11.32
N VAL A 363 23.49 17.17 10.84
CA VAL A 363 22.13 16.61 10.90
C VAL A 363 21.68 16.48 12.35
N LEU A 364 22.52 16.00 13.27
CA LEU A 364 22.19 15.90 14.69
C LEU A 364 21.88 17.27 15.31
N SER A 365 22.65 18.30 14.96
CA SER A 365 22.38 19.67 15.40
C SER A 365 21.03 20.16 14.87
N LEU A 366 20.74 19.90 13.60
CA LEU A 366 19.51 20.31 12.94
C LEU A 366 18.27 19.61 13.52
N TYR A 367 18.33 18.30 13.75
CA TYR A 367 17.23 17.55 14.37
C TYR A 367 16.98 17.94 15.82
N LYS A 368 18.01 18.36 16.58
CA LYS A 368 17.78 18.96 17.89
C LYS A 368 16.96 20.26 17.78
N LYS A 369 17.28 21.13 16.81
CA LYS A 369 16.51 22.36 16.56
C LYS A 369 15.07 22.06 16.17
N ILE A 370 14.86 21.12 15.25
CA ILE A 370 13.51 20.69 14.82
C ILE A 370 12.73 20.10 16.00
N PHE A 371 13.36 19.25 16.83
CA PHE A 371 12.74 18.68 18.03
C PHE A 371 12.27 19.76 19.02
N ILE A 372 13.07 20.80 19.24
CA ILE A 372 12.69 21.92 20.13
C ILE A 372 11.48 22.68 19.58
N LYS A 373 11.40 22.88 18.26
CA LYS A 373 10.28 23.58 17.61
C LYS A 373 9.01 22.73 17.52
N ARG A 374 9.15 21.41 17.37
CA ARG A 374 8.05 20.45 17.24
C ARG A 374 8.10 19.36 18.31
N PRO A 375 8.00 19.71 19.61
CA PRO A 375 8.14 18.75 20.72
C PRO A 375 6.91 17.83 20.88
N ARG A 376 5.85 18.05 20.09
CA ARG A 376 4.65 17.19 20.07
C ARG A 376 4.54 16.31 18.81
N TYR A 377 5.49 16.44 17.88
CA TYR A 377 5.48 15.69 16.63
C TYR A 377 6.25 14.38 16.80
N ALA A 378 5.61 13.25 16.56
CA ALA A 378 6.22 11.93 16.65
C ALA A 378 7.48 11.82 15.77
N GLN A 379 7.44 12.39 14.57
CA GLN A 379 8.58 12.38 13.66
C GLN A 379 9.83 13.04 14.28
N SER A 380 9.68 14.13 15.03
CA SER A 380 10.83 14.84 15.59
C SER A 380 11.56 13.99 16.66
N TYR A 381 10.81 13.17 17.41
CA TYR A 381 11.39 12.16 18.31
C TYR A 381 12.13 11.09 17.51
N ARG A 382 11.52 10.59 16.43
CA ARG A 382 12.11 9.52 15.61
C ARG A 382 13.42 9.99 14.99
N ASP A 383 13.41 11.14 14.35
CA ASP A 383 14.56 11.70 13.64
C ASP A 383 15.72 11.94 14.61
N LEU A 384 15.44 12.53 15.78
CA LEU A 384 16.45 12.76 16.81
C LEU A 384 16.97 11.44 17.41
N ALA A 385 16.11 10.47 17.66
CA ALA A 385 16.49 9.16 18.19
C ALA A 385 17.42 8.43 17.21
N ASN A 386 17.02 8.33 15.94
CA ASN A 386 17.81 7.72 14.88
C ASN A 386 19.16 8.41 14.73
N MET A 387 19.20 9.74 14.76
CA MET A 387 20.46 10.45 14.61
C MET A 387 21.39 10.28 15.82
N TYR A 388 20.85 10.12 17.03
CA TYR A 388 21.66 9.68 18.16
C TYR A 388 22.23 8.27 17.95
N VAL A 389 21.45 7.33 17.40
CA VAL A 389 21.92 5.97 17.10
C VAL A 389 23.02 5.98 16.05
N VAL A 390 22.83 6.71 14.95
CA VAL A 390 23.84 6.88 13.89
C VAL A 390 25.12 7.50 14.45
N ASN A 391 24.99 8.48 15.36
CA ASN A 391 26.13 9.08 16.06
C ASN A 391 26.63 8.25 17.27
N GLN A 392 26.32 6.95 17.33
CA GLN A 392 26.78 6.00 18.34
C GLN A 392 26.40 6.35 19.81
N GLN A 393 25.42 7.22 19.99
CA GLN A 393 24.86 7.62 21.29
C GLN A 393 23.62 6.76 21.62
N TYR A 394 23.79 5.43 21.61
CA TYR A 394 22.71 4.45 21.65
C TYR A 394 21.75 4.60 22.84
N LYS A 395 22.27 4.82 24.05
CA LYS A 395 21.44 5.05 25.25
C LYS A 395 20.56 6.30 25.12
N LYS A 396 21.06 7.36 24.47
CA LYS A 396 20.26 8.56 24.20
C LYS A 396 19.17 8.28 23.17
N GLY A 397 19.51 7.59 22.08
CA GLY A 397 18.53 7.15 21.08
C GLY A 397 17.39 6.36 21.69
N LEU A 398 17.72 5.30 22.45
CA LEU A 398 16.73 4.49 23.18
C LEU A 398 15.89 5.33 24.16
N GLY A 399 16.52 6.28 24.87
CA GLY A 399 15.82 7.20 25.77
C GLY A 399 14.81 8.10 25.07
N ILE A 400 15.10 8.56 23.84
CA ILE A 400 14.15 9.36 23.04
C ILE A 400 12.96 8.52 22.58
N TYR A 401 13.17 7.28 22.10
CA TYR A 401 12.08 6.35 21.78
C TYR A 401 11.17 6.08 22.99
N ALA A 402 11.76 5.80 24.15
CA ALA A 402 11.02 5.57 25.39
C ALA A 402 10.23 6.83 25.81
N ARG A 403 10.78 8.03 25.62
CA ARG A 403 10.10 9.30 25.91
C ARG A 403 8.88 9.50 25.03
N TYR A 404 8.96 9.21 23.73
CA TYR A 404 7.80 9.27 22.85
C TYR A 404 6.69 8.31 23.30
N LYS A 405 7.04 7.06 23.62
CA LYS A 405 6.08 6.05 24.10
C LYS A 405 5.34 6.51 25.36
N SER A 406 6.04 7.17 26.29
CA SER A 406 5.42 7.75 27.49
C SER A 406 4.54 8.95 27.17
N PHE A 407 5.01 9.87 26.31
CA PHE A 407 4.26 11.05 25.88
C PHE A 407 2.94 10.68 25.20
N ARG A 408 2.97 9.75 24.24
CA ARG A 408 1.78 9.27 23.55
C ARG A 408 0.73 8.71 24.51
N LYS A 409 1.17 7.94 25.51
CA LYS A 409 0.28 7.38 26.56
C LYS A 409 -0.35 8.47 27.42
N MET A 410 0.39 9.52 27.77
CA MET A 410 -0.14 10.66 28.54
C MET A 410 -1.24 11.41 27.78
N ASP A 411 -1.08 11.58 26.46
CA ASP A 411 -2.08 12.22 25.60
C ASP A 411 -3.25 11.29 25.22
N SER A 412 -3.30 10.05 25.72
CA SER A 412 -4.32 9.04 25.40
C SER A 412 -4.47 8.76 23.89
N ILE A 413 -3.41 8.96 23.12
CA ILE A 413 -3.39 8.71 21.67
C ILE A 413 -3.13 7.21 21.43
N ALA A 414 -3.99 6.56 20.65
CA ALA A 414 -3.86 5.13 20.34
C ALA A 414 -2.61 4.83 19.50
N ALA A 415 -1.98 3.66 19.75
CA ALA A 415 -0.97 3.12 18.86
C ALA A 415 -1.63 2.57 17.60
N ILE A 416 -0.94 2.66 16.47
CA ILE A 416 -1.39 2.07 15.19
C ILE A 416 -0.29 1.16 14.65
N GLU A 417 -0.70 -0.03 14.19
CA GLU A 417 0.20 -1.09 13.70
C GLU A 417 0.89 -0.76 12.36
N ASP A 418 0.35 0.18 11.59
CA ASP A 418 0.88 0.62 10.28
C ASP A 418 1.11 2.15 10.26
N GLY A 419 1.72 2.68 11.33
CA GLY A 419 2.05 4.09 11.49
C GLY A 419 3.42 4.32 12.16
N ILE A 420 3.68 5.54 12.62
CA ILE A 420 4.97 5.92 13.24
C ILE A 420 5.32 5.09 14.48
N ASP A 421 4.32 4.61 15.22
CA ASP A 421 4.50 3.73 16.37
C ASP A 421 5.23 2.43 15.97
N ALA A 422 4.76 1.77 14.91
CA ALA A 422 5.36 0.55 14.39
C ALA A 422 6.76 0.78 13.81
N ILE A 423 6.98 1.94 13.16
CA ILE A 423 8.29 2.35 12.66
C ILE A 423 9.29 2.47 13.82
N MET A 424 8.93 3.21 14.87
CA MET A 424 9.79 3.39 16.04
C MET A 424 9.99 2.10 16.83
N GLU A 425 8.98 1.24 16.90
CA GLU A 425 9.10 -0.08 17.52
C GLU A 425 10.09 -0.96 16.76
N THR A 426 9.97 -1.01 15.43
CA THR A 426 10.92 -1.71 14.54
C THR A 426 12.35 -1.21 14.76
N GLU A 427 12.53 0.11 14.84
CA GLU A 427 13.86 0.72 15.06
C GLU A 427 14.39 0.50 16.48
N THR A 428 13.52 0.49 17.49
CA THR A 428 13.88 0.18 18.87
C THR A 428 14.35 -1.26 19.01
N ILE A 429 13.60 -2.21 18.43
CA ILE A 429 13.96 -3.64 18.42
C ILE A 429 15.29 -3.82 17.68
N ASN A 430 15.45 -3.20 16.51
CA ASN A 430 16.71 -3.27 15.76
C ASN A 430 17.91 -2.77 16.59
N LEU A 431 17.75 -1.63 17.26
CA LEU A 431 18.80 -1.10 18.13
C LEU A 431 19.14 -2.06 19.28
N MET A 432 18.12 -2.66 19.92
CA MET A 432 18.31 -3.64 21.01
C MET A 432 19.00 -4.92 20.51
N ALA A 433 18.62 -5.42 19.34
CA ALA A 433 19.20 -6.61 18.71
C ALA A 433 20.67 -6.39 18.32
N LEU A 434 20.98 -5.23 17.74
CA LEU A 434 22.32 -4.93 17.20
C LEU A 434 23.31 -4.43 18.26
N ARG A 435 22.84 -3.86 19.37
CA ARG A 435 23.71 -3.24 20.40
C ARG A 435 23.36 -3.67 21.84
N PRO A 436 23.13 -4.97 22.12
CA PRO A 436 22.67 -5.43 23.44
C PRO A 436 23.67 -5.06 24.55
N ASP A 437 24.97 -5.23 24.32
CA ASP A 437 26.00 -5.03 25.35
C ASP A 437 26.16 -3.54 25.71
N GLN A 438 26.08 -2.65 24.72
CA GLN A 438 26.17 -1.19 24.94
C GLN A 438 24.93 -0.62 25.64
N LEU A 439 23.81 -1.33 25.53
CA LEU A 439 22.57 -1.03 26.23
C LEU A 439 22.42 -1.77 27.56
N ALA A 440 23.37 -2.65 27.90
CA ALA A 440 23.32 -3.52 29.08
C ALA A 440 22.05 -4.39 29.14
N ILE A 441 21.63 -4.92 27.98
CA ILE A 441 20.50 -5.86 27.87
C ILE A 441 20.96 -7.25 28.28
N SER A 442 20.18 -7.89 29.16
CA SER A 442 20.46 -9.25 29.63
C SER A 442 20.27 -10.28 28.50
N GLU A 443 20.91 -11.45 28.59
CA GLU A 443 20.79 -12.47 27.55
C GLU A 443 19.34 -12.97 27.37
N SER A 444 18.57 -13.06 28.46
CA SER A 444 17.16 -13.46 28.42
C SER A 444 16.23 -12.42 27.78
N ASP A 445 16.66 -11.16 27.70
CA ASP A 445 15.88 -10.05 27.14
C ASP A 445 16.33 -9.70 25.70
N ARG A 446 17.21 -10.49 25.10
CA ARG A 446 17.64 -10.29 23.72
C ARG A 446 16.48 -10.56 22.76
N VAL A 447 16.31 -9.65 21.81
CA VAL A 447 15.26 -9.69 20.79
C VAL A 447 15.88 -9.96 19.42
N ASP A 448 15.12 -10.63 18.55
CA ASP A 448 15.45 -10.71 17.13
C ASP A 448 14.96 -9.45 16.43
N GLY A 449 15.85 -8.80 15.68
CA GLY A 449 15.55 -7.61 14.90
C GLY A 449 15.32 -7.88 13.42
N ASP A 450 15.46 -9.13 12.97
CA ASP A 450 15.25 -9.49 11.57
C ASP A 450 13.78 -9.31 11.18
N VAL A 451 13.56 -8.51 10.14
CA VAL A 451 12.23 -8.25 9.57
C VAL A 451 11.94 -9.16 8.37
N GLY A 452 12.84 -10.09 8.03
CA GLY A 452 12.66 -11.10 6.98
C GLY A 452 12.61 -10.51 5.57
N GLY A 453 13.27 -9.37 5.34
CA GLY A 453 12.98 -8.52 4.19
C GLY A 453 13.98 -7.39 3.96
N ILE A 454 13.87 -6.78 2.78
CA ILE A 454 14.38 -5.43 2.54
C ILE A 454 13.36 -4.45 3.11
N ARG A 455 13.78 -3.62 4.07
CA ARG A 455 12.94 -2.54 4.61
C ARG A 455 13.14 -1.29 3.79
N VAL A 456 12.07 -0.75 3.23
CA VAL A 456 12.07 0.52 2.49
C VAL A 456 11.28 1.53 3.31
N LEU A 457 11.92 2.64 3.67
CA LEU A 457 11.29 3.72 4.41
C LEU A 457 11.20 4.97 3.55
N PHE A 458 9.99 5.49 3.41
CA PHE A 458 9.73 6.78 2.77
C PHE A 458 9.46 7.82 3.83
N GLU A 459 10.08 8.99 3.70
CA GLU A 459 9.84 10.14 4.56
C GLU A 459 9.71 11.40 3.71
N TRP A 460 8.66 12.19 3.91
CA TRP A 460 8.44 13.42 3.16
C TRP A 460 8.44 14.63 4.09
N ASN A 461 8.88 15.79 3.60
CA ASN A 461 9.08 16.97 4.44
C ASN A 461 7.82 17.82 4.64
N ASN A 462 6.83 17.71 3.75
CA ASN A 462 5.56 18.45 3.81
C ASN A 462 4.39 17.45 3.93
N SER A 463 3.75 17.43 5.09
CA SER A 463 2.64 16.54 5.48
C SER A 463 1.37 16.68 4.63
N GLU A 464 1.21 17.74 3.84
CA GLU A 464 0.09 17.89 2.89
C GLU A 464 0.33 17.21 1.54
N ALA A 465 1.54 16.69 1.32
CA ALA A 465 1.89 15.98 0.09
C ALA A 465 0.99 14.78 -0.12
N GLU A 466 0.50 14.65 -1.34
CA GLU A 466 -0.30 13.53 -1.83
C GLU A 466 0.39 12.91 -3.03
N PHE A 467 0.45 11.57 -3.07
CA PHE A 467 1.16 10.83 -4.09
C PHE A 467 0.80 9.34 -4.09
N ASP A 468 1.06 8.66 -5.20
CA ASP A 468 0.98 7.20 -5.30
C ASP A 468 2.37 6.57 -5.38
N LEU A 469 2.58 5.47 -4.64
CA LEU A 469 3.73 4.59 -4.77
C LEU A 469 3.29 3.27 -5.41
N GLN A 470 3.79 2.98 -6.61
CA GLN A 470 3.52 1.73 -7.32
C GLN A 470 4.73 0.79 -7.22
N PHE A 471 4.57 -0.29 -6.46
CA PHE A 471 5.56 -1.36 -6.34
C PHE A 471 5.31 -2.38 -7.43
N VAL A 472 6.27 -2.57 -8.32
CA VAL A 472 6.26 -3.59 -9.37
C VAL A 472 7.24 -4.69 -9.00
N ASN A 473 6.74 -5.90 -8.85
CA ASN A 473 7.53 -7.07 -8.50
C ASN A 473 8.24 -7.67 -9.74
N PRO A 474 9.14 -8.65 -9.54
CA PRO A 474 9.87 -9.31 -10.63
C PRO A 474 8.98 -10.01 -11.67
N GLU A 475 7.77 -10.44 -11.29
CA GLU A 475 6.76 -11.04 -12.20
C GLU A 475 5.98 -9.99 -13.02
N SER A 476 6.40 -8.71 -12.97
CA SER A 476 5.67 -7.59 -13.57
C SER A 476 4.23 -7.50 -13.06
N ARG A 477 4.02 -7.78 -11.77
CA ARG A 477 2.78 -7.52 -11.05
C ARG A 477 2.97 -6.30 -10.18
N TYR A 478 1.93 -5.48 -10.04
CA TYR A 478 2.02 -4.26 -9.25
C TYR A 478 1.03 -4.18 -8.10
N PHE A 479 1.43 -3.43 -7.08
CA PHE A 479 0.61 -2.95 -5.98
C PHE A 479 0.78 -1.43 -5.91
N VAL A 480 -0.33 -0.69 -5.78
CA VAL A 480 -0.29 0.77 -5.59
C VAL A 480 -0.71 1.07 -4.16
N TRP A 481 0.14 1.78 -3.44
CA TRP A 481 -0.23 2.46 -2.22
C TRP A 481 -0.45 3.94 -2.52
N SER A 482 -1.65 4.43 -2.20
CA SER A 482 -2.03 5.83 -2.44
C SER A 482 -1.99 6.60 -1.14
N HIS A 483 -1.28 7.72 -1.10
CA HIS A 483 -1.28 8.67 0.01
C HIS A 483 -2.10 9.88 -0.42
N THR A 484 -3.42 9.81 -0.20
CA THR A 484 -4.36 10.89 -0.53
C THR A 484 -5.45 10.97 0.53
N LEU A 485 -6.05 12.16 0.70
CA LEU A 485 -7.17 12.32 1.62
C LEU A 485 -8.39 11.50 1.19
N GLU A 486 -8.51 11.23 -0.10
CA GLU A 486 -9.60 10.43 -0.66
C GLU A 486 -9.45 8.93 -0.35
N ASN A 487 -8.26 8.36 -0.58
CA ASN A 487 -8.04 6.92 -0.48
C ASN A 487 -7.61 6.49 0.93
N GLU A 488 -6.94 7.37 1.68
CA GLU A 488 -6.35 7.07 3.00
C GLU A 488 -6.72 8.11 4.09
N PRO A 489 -8.00 8.49 4.25
CA PRO A 489 -8.39 9.57 5.18
C PRO A 489 -8.02 9.28 6.65
N LYS A 490 -8.12 8.02 7.08
CA LYS A 490 -7.79 7.61 8.45
C LYS A 490 -6.29 7.73 8.73
N ARG A 491 -5.45 7.39 7.74
CA ARG A 491 -3.99 7.52 7.85
C ARG A 491 -3.58 8.98 7.89
N ILE A 492 -4.09 9.81 6.97
CA ILE A 492 -3.76 11.24 6.96
C ILE A 492 -4.18 11.90 8.28
N TYR A 493 -5.35 11.52 8.81
CA TYR A 493 -5.77 11.98 10.14
C TYR A 493 -4.77 11.57 11.25
N ASP A 494 -4.31 10.32 11.27
CA ASP A 494 -3.32 9.85 12.24
C ASP A 494 -1.98 10.59 12.11
N GLU A 495 -1.50 10.77 10.88
CA GLU A 495 -0.28 11.53 10.54
C GLU A 495 -0.36 12.96 11.07
N LYS A 496 -1.48 13.66 10.85
CA LYS A 496 -1.70 15.03 11.31
C LYS A 496 -1.82 15.14 12.82
N ILE A 497 -2.54 14.21 13.47
CA ILE A 497 -2.72 14.24 14.93
C ILE A 497 -1.42 13.93 15.67
N LYS A 498 -0.63 12.99 15.17
CA LYS A 498 0.65 12.59 15.77
C LYS A 498 1.84 13.41 15.28
N GLY A 499 1.72 14.14 14.16
CA GLY A 499 2.77 14.94 13.58
C GLY A 499 3.89 14.06 12.99
N TYR A 500 3.57 13.28 11.97
CA TYR A 500 4.58 12.53 11.20
C TYR A 500 4.25 12.41 9.73
N SER A 501 5.28 12.10 8.94
CA SER A 501 5.21 12.05 7.49
C SER A 501 6.19 10.99 6.96
N SER A 502 5.91 9.74 7.34
CA SER A 502 6.75 8.59 7.01
C SER A 502 5.96 7.30 6.93
N LYS A 503 6.33 6.41 6.01
CA LYS A 503 5.80 5.05 5.91
C LYS A 503 6.91 4.06 5.59
N GLN A 504 6.87 2.91 6.26
CA GLN A 504 7.74 1.77 5.95
C GLN A 504 7.00 0.71 5.14
N PHE A 505 7.74 0.02 4.29
CA PHE A 505 7.32 -1.16 3.55
C PHE A 505 8.38 -2.25 3.73
N LEU A 506 7.93 -3.50 3.70
CA LEU A 506 8.81 -4.68 3.70
C LEU A 506 8.67 -5.38 2.35
N ILE A 507 9.79 -5.61 1.68
CA ILE A 507 9.88 -6.44 0.50
C ILE A 507 10.40 -7.81 0.94
N ASP A 508 9.57 -8.83 0.73
CA ASP A 508 9.86 -10.22 1.09
C ASP A 508 11.08 -10.75 0.31
N GLU A 509 12.07 -11.28 1.04
CA GLU A 509 13.29 -11.86 0.47
C GLU A 509 13.03 -13.10 -0.41
N THR A 510 11.88 -13.76 -0.28
CA THR A 510 11.50 -14.91 -1.11
C THR A 510 11.14 -14.50 -2.55
N GLN A 511 10.82 -13.22 -2.79
CA GLN A 511 10.52 -12.69 -4.12
C GLN A 511 11.77 -12.10 -4.77
N GLU A 512 12.65 -13.01 -5.20
CA GLU A 512 13.92 -12.66 -5.83
C GLU A 512 13.74 -11.94 -7.17
N GLY A 513 14.59 -10.93 -7.41
CA GLY A 513 14.65 -10.20 -8.66
C GLY A 513 14.66 -8.69 -8.45
N VAL A 514 14.38 -7.97 -9.53
CA VAL A 514 14.33 -6.50 -9.52
C VAL A 514 12.91 -6.05 -9.23
N TRP A 515 12.76 -5.36 -8.10
CA TRP A 515 11.58 -4.59 -7.75
C TRP A 515 11.74 -3.17 -8.28
N LYS A 516 10.69 -2.63 -8.88
CA LYS A 516 10.64 -1.22 -9.28
C LYS A 516 9.63 -0.48 -8.43
N ILE A 517 9.97 0.71 -7.99
CA ILE A 517 9.04 1.59 -7.29
C ILE A 517 8.84 2.80 -8.19
N ASN A 518 7.61 3.03 -8.62
CA ASN A 518 7.22 4.24 -9.33
C ASN A 518 6.50 5.20 -8.37
N LEU A 519 6.63 6.49 -8.62
CA LEU A 519 6.03 7.56 -7.85
C LEU A 519 5.20 8.43 -8.79
N LYS A 520 3.94 8.69 -8.41
CA LYS A 520 3.10 9.72 -9.05
C LYS A 520 2.75 10.78 -8.03
N TYR A 521 3.34 11.96 -8.12
CA TYR A 521 3.03 13.07 -7.22
C TYR A 521 1.73 13.75 -7.64
N LEU A 522 0.87 14.09 -6.68
CA LEU A 522 -0.44 14.70 -6.92
C LEU A 522 -0.48 16.16 -6.43
N GLY A 523 0.48 16.56 -5.61
CA GLY A 523 0.62 17.92 -5.08
C GLY A 523 0.72 17.91 -3.57
N ASN A 524 0.78 19.10 -2.96
CA ASN A 524 0.82 19.25 -1.50
C ASN A 524 -0.08 20.39 -1.03
N LYS A 525 -1.11 20.72 -1.81
CA LYS A 525 -2.01 21.86 -1.60
C LYS A 525 -1.30 23.24 -1.57
N GLY A 526 0.01 23.28 -1.77
CA GLY A 526 0.82 24.48 -1.98
C GLY A 526 1.34 24.57 -3.42
N TYR A 527 2.28 25.50 -3.60
CA TYR A 527 3.00 25.73 -4.86
C TYR A 527 4.44 25.21 -4.84
N ASP A 528 4.99 25.08 -3.64
CA ASP A 528 6.34 24.60 -3.44
C ASP A 528 6.43 23.09 -3.66
N PRO A 529 7.61 22.56 -4.04
CA PRO A 529 7.81 21.13 -4.15
C PRO A 529 7.83 20.45 -2.76
N THR A 530 7.75 19.12 -2.76
CA THR A 530 7.96 18.28 -1.57
C THR A 530 9.22 17.46 -1.75
N TYR A 531 10.06 17.34 -0.73
CA TYR A 531 11.25 16.48 -0.73
C TYR A 531 10.92 15.15 -0.07
N LEU A 532 11.20 14.06 -0.79
CA LEU A 532 11.03 12.68 -0.37
C LEU A 532 12.40 12.06 -0.13
N LYS A 533 12.70 11.69 1.12
CA LYS A 533 13.84 10.84 1.46
C LYS A 533 13.38 9.38 1.43
N THR A 534 14.09 8.55 0.69
CA THR A 534 13.91 7.10 0.70
C THR A 534 15.14 6.44 1.31
N THR A 535 14.93 5.63 2.34
CA THR A 535 16.01 4.83 2.95
C THR A 535 15.72 3.35 2.73
N ILE A 536 16.63 2.67 2.02
CA ILE A 536 16.56 1.24 1.75
C ILE A 536 17.53 0.54 2.69
N TYR A 537 17.01 -0.35 3.53
CA TYR A 537 17.79 -1.17 4.43
C TYR A 537 17.88 -2.61 3.92
N TYR A 538 19.10 -3.09 3.70
CA TYR A 538 19.41 -4.48 3.40
C TYR A 538 19.87 -5.18 4.67
N ASN A 539 19.47 -6.45 4.86
CA ASN A 539 19.79 -7.23 6.06
C ASN A 539 19.43 -6.49 7.36
N TYR A 540 18.28 -5.82 7.40
CA TYR A 540 17.86 -5.05 8.57
C TYR A 540 17.73 -5.98 9.79
N GLY A 541 18.20 -5.56 10.96
CA GLY A 541 18.26 -6.44 12.14
C GLY A 541 19.54 -7.27 12.27
N LYS A 542 20.32 -7.41 11.19
CA LYS A 542 21.52 -8.27 11.17
C LYS A 542 22.82 -7.47 11.30
N PRO A 543 23.92 -8.06 11.79
CA PRO A 543 25.22 -7.39 11.84
C PRO A 543 25.73 -6.88 10.48
N SER A 544 25.26 -7.48 9.38
CA SER A 544 25.56 -7.10 8.00
C SER A 544 24.63 -6.02 7.44
N GLN A 545 23.80 -5.39 8.27
CA GLN A 545 22.87 -4.33 7.87
C GLN A 545 23.59 -3.23 7.10
N LYS A 546 22.99 -2.81 5.98
CA LYS A 546 23.43 -1.67 5.17
C LYS A 546 22.24 -0.80 4.82
N GLU A 547 22.47 0.49 4.67
CA GLU A 547 21.47 1.44 4.21
C GLU A 547 21.93 2.20 2.98
N VAL A 548 20.97 2.57 2.14
CA VAL A 548 21.13 3.50 1.02
C VAL A 548 20.07 4.57 1.18
N ILE A 549 20.48 5.83 1.15
CA ILE A 549 19.59 7.00 1.23
C ILE A 549 19.54 7.63 -0.15
N GLU A 550 18.35 8.05 -0.57
CA GLU A 550 18.14 8.81 -1.79
C GLU A 550 17.12 9.92 -1.53
N VAL A 551 17.41 11.14 -2.01
CA VAL A 551 16.52 12.30 -1.82
C VAL A 551 16.01 12.81 -3.15
N THR A 552 14.68 12.76 -3.29
CA THR A 552 13.95 13.05 -4.52
C THR A 552 13.05 14.27 -4.33
N GLU A 553 13.16 15.25 -5.22
CA GLU A 553 12.21 16.36 -5.30
C GLU A 553 10.94 15.92 -6.04
N MET A 554 9.79 16.13 -5.41
CA MET A 554 8.45 15.94 -5.97
C MET A 554 7.86 17.29 -6.32
N SER A 555 7.73 17.57 -7.63
CA SER A 555 7.26 18.86 -8.14
C SER A 555 6.30 18.71 -9.31
N GLU A 556 6.52 17.73 -10.19
CA GLU A 556 5.63 17.45 -11.32
C GLU A 556 4.42 16.65 -10.88
N LYS A 557 3.24 17.25 -11.03
CA LYS A 557 1.97 16.59 -10.71
C LYS A 557 1.55 15.66 -11.83
N ASN A 558 0.90 14.56 -11.47
CA ASN A 558 0.25 13.61 -12.37
C ASN A 558 1.16 12.85 -13.35
N VAL A 559 2.48 12.85 -13.12
CA VAL A 559 3.45 12.08 -13.90
C VAL A 559 3.87 10.84 -13.10
N ASN A 560 3.63 9.65 -13.64
CA ASN A 560 4.12 8.39 -13.07
C ASN A 560 5.57 8.15 -13.53
N ARG A 561 6.53 8.30 -12.61
CA ARG A 561 7.97 8.15 -12.87
C ARG A 561 8.57 6.99 -12.09
N GLU A 562 9.56 6.30 -12.67
CA GLU A 562 10.38 5.36 -11.90
C GLU A 562 11.14 6.14 -10.84
N LEU A 563 10.91 5.82 -9.56
CA LEU A 563 11.59 6.43 -8.42
C LEU A 563 12.92 5.73 -8.19
N LEU A 564 12.89 4.40 -8.06
CA LEU A 564 14.09 3.59 -7.84
C LEU A 564 13.85 2.11 -8.17
N SER A 565 14.95 1.36 -8.28
CA SER A 565 14.95 -0.09 -8.45
C SER A 565 15.71 -0.77 -7.31
N ILE A 566 15.12 -1.82 -6.73
CA ILE A 566 15.67 -2.61 -5.62
C ILE A 566 15.95 -4.02 -6.11
N VAL A 567 17.13 -4.55 -5.80
CA VAL A 567 17.49 -5.93 -6.13
C VAL A 567 17.31 -6.80 -4.88
N ALA A 568 16.25 -7.60 -4.86
CA ALA A 568 16.02 -8.62 -3.84
C ALA A 568 16.73 -9.93 -4.24
N ARG A 569 17.57 -10.46 -3.36
CA ARG A 569 18.27 -11.75 -3.54
C ARG A 569 18.21 -12.52 -2.23
N SER A 570 17.88 -13.81 -2.26
CA SER A 570 18.07 -14.65 -1.09
C SER A 570 19.58 -14.93 -0.93
N ASN A 571 20.14 -14.45 0.18
CA ASN A 571 21.47 -14.73 0.73
C ASN A 571 22.69 -14.86 -0.22
N PHE A 572 23.68 -13.99 0.02
CA PHE A 572 25.07 -14.43 -0.05
C PHE A 572 25.29 -15.52 1.01
N SER A 573 25.17 -16.80 0.64
CA SER A 573 25.92 -17.85 1.31
C SER A 573 27.39 -17.68 0.87
N ASN A 574 28.27 -17.42 1.83
CA ASN A 574 29.73 -17.37 1.67
C ASN A 574 30.25 -18.28 0.54
N ARG A 575 30.87 -17.66 -0.46
CA ARG A 575 31.99 -18.26 -1.20
C ARG A 575 33.11 -17.25 -1.27
#